data_AF-A0A8T6EJT5-F1
#
_entry.id   AF-A0A8T6EJT5-F1
#
_cell.length_a   1.000
_cell.length_b   1.000
_cell.length_c   1.000
_cell.angle_alpha   90.00
_cell.angle_beta   90.00
_cell.angle_gamma   90.00
#
_symmetry.space_group_name_H-M   'P 1'
#
loop_
_entity.id
_entity.type
_entity.pdbx_description
1 polymer ?
#
loop_
_entity_poly.entity_id
_entity_poly.type
_entity_poly.pdbx_seq_one_letter_code
_entity_poly.pdbx_strand_id
1 'polypeptide(L)'
;MLLEKAKEQLIVGFVQVLQNSSELGGNPYLARLRPIVCEVSREGDEQIANLIQSMRRLLQDEDMGLDGQKTETFIQKLGEAHFYVVCKKRGISLEKLPVGNKQTADFRSKNANDVCFEVKTPSVNRGMYRICESIEQSFYGAADLERLLNEGERVAITTQTITSYKEIDYSKRLTGVICELHAKLKQNIKLGQFSKKPTYLVCNLMMLPIYGSPLDVLRPVYPSKCCSNHMCSVSGLLWMVAFSKPGMMVFSEPEFEGKSGIEGQIDMKGILVDSDYKDVFGLVFVVYASDQKPCVVALVRSDEDLVSPIRKLVDTRWNDSGDTNGYAIRS
;
A
#
# COMPACT_ATOMS: atom_id res chain seq x y z
N MET A 1 -16.09 -27.15 5.48
CA MET A 1 -15.51 -27.54 6.78
C MET A 1 -14.00 -27.29 6.86
N LEU A 2 -13.20 -27.69 5.87
CA LEU A 2 -11.74 -27.45 5.88
C LEU A 2 -11.35 -25.97 5.83
N LEU A 3 -12.03 -25.15 5.01
CA LEU A 3 -11.73 -23.73 4.88
C LEU A 3 -12.06 -22.92 6.14
N GLU A 4 -13.22 -23.14 6.76
CA GLU A 4 -13.59 -22.44 8.00
C GLU A 4 -12.59 -22.72 9.12
N LYS A 5 -12.14 -23.97 9.24
CA LYS A 5 -11.06 -24.32 10.17
C LYS A 5 -9.75 -23.59 9.83
N ALA A 6 -9.40 -23.48 8.55
CA ALA A 6 -8.19 -22.77 8.12
C ALA A 6 -8.26 -21.26 8.42
N LYS A 7 -9.44 -20.65 8.26
CA LYS A 7 -9.73 -19.26 8.62
C LYS A 7 -9.57 -19.03 10.11
N GLU A 8 -10.20 -19.85 10.95
CA GLU A 8 -10.06 -19.78 12.41
C GLU A 8 -8.58 -19.93 12.83
N GLN A 9 -7.88 -20.89 12.27
CA GLN A 9 -6.46 -21.11 12.56
C GLN A 9 -5.56 -19.95 12.09
N LEU A 10 -5.93 -19.22 11.03
CA LEU A 10 -5.20 -18.04 10.58
C LEU A 10 -5.20 -16.96 11.66
N ILE A 11 -6.36 -16.62 12.22
CA ILE A 11 -6.44 -15.58 13.25
C ILE A 11 -5.81 -16.03 14.57
N VAL A 12 -6.02 -17.28 14.98
CA VAL A 12 -5.40 -17.84 16.20
C VAL A 12 -3.88 -17.84 16.09
N GLY A 13 -3.34 -18.36 14.99
CA GLY A 13 -1.89 -18.38 14.76
C GLY A 13 -1.29 -16.97 14.71
N PHE A 14 -2.02 -16.00 14.13
CA PHE A 14 -1.56 -14.63 14.06
C PHE A 14 -1.50 -13.97 15.45
N VAL A 15 -2.50 -14.19 16.28
CA VAL A 15 -2.50 -13.70 17.67
C VAL A 15 -1.37 -14.34 18.48
N GLN A 16 -1.14 -15.65 18.30
CA GLN A 16 -0.05 -16.35 18.97
C GLN A 16 1.32 -15.76 18.58
N VAL A 17 1.57 -15.51 17.29
CA VAL A 17 2.82 -14.90 16.82
C VAL A 17 3.00 -13.49 17.42
N LEU A 18 1.93 -12.69 17.50
CA LEU A 18 2.00 -11.38 18.15
C LEU A 18 2.34 -11.50 19.64
N GLN A 19 1.74 -12.45 20.35
CA GLN A 19 2.03 -12.69 21.78
C GLN A 19 3.48 -13.13 21.99
N ASN A 20 3.93 -14.16 21.27
CA ASN A 20 5.30 -14.68 21.38
C ASN A 20 6.34 -13.61 21.02
N SER A 21 6.09 -12.83 19.96
CA SER A 21 7.01 -11.75 19.59
C SER A 21 7.02 -10.62 20.62
N SER A 22 5.89 -10.30 21.27
CA SER A 22 5.80 -9.20 22.22
C SER A 22 6.64 -9.41 23.48
N GLU A 23 6.87 -10.65 23.89
CA GLU A 23 7.80 -11.01 24.97
C GLU A 23 9.26 -10.65 24.63
N LEU A 24 9.58 -10.54 23.34
CA LEU A 24 10.92 -10.24 22.81
C LEU A 24 11.00 -8.84 22.17
N GLY A 25 10.07 -7.94 22.50
CA GLY A 25 10.02 -6.56 21.98
C GLY A 25 9.05 -6.33 20.82
N GLY A 26 8.48 -7.39 20.26
CA GLY A 26 7.38 -7.35 19.30
C GLY A 26 7.80 -7.11 17.85
N ASN A 27 6.88 -7.42 16.93
CA ASN A 27 6.98 -7.06 15.53
C ASN A 27 5.99 -5.93 15.22
N PRO A 28 6.44 -4.68 15.12
CA PRO A 28 5.53 -3.53 14.96
C PRO A 28 4.76 -3.55 13.64
N TYR A 29 5.31 -4.19 12.61
CA TYR A 29 4.65 -4.34 11.33
C TYR A 29 3.50 -5.33 11.41
N LEU A 30 3.71 -6.50 12.02
CA LEU A 30 2.62 -7.45 12.24
C LEU A 30 1.52 -6.85 13.11
N ALA A 31 1.86 -6.11 14.18
CA ALA A 31 0.86 -5.51 15.07
C ALA A 31 -0.16 -4.63 14.33
N ARG A 32 0.26 -3.91 13.28
CA ARG A 32 -0.59 -3.05 12.44
C ARG A 32 -1.56 -3.82 11.53
N LEU A 33 -1.29 -5.09 11.25
CA LEU A 33 -2.05 -5.89 10.27
C LEU A 33 -3.23 -6.63 10.87
N ARG A 34 -3.39 -6.63 12.20
CA ARG A 34 -4.46 -7.36 12.89
C ARG A 34 -5.86 -7.10 12.29
N PRO A 35 -6.30 -5.85 12.02
CA PRO A 35 -7.62 -5.62 11.45
C PRO A 35 -7.81 -6.29 10.09
N ILE A 36 -6.76 -6.29 9.26
CA ILE A 36 -6.75 -6.86 7.91
C ILE A 36 -6.80 -8.39 7.98
N VAL A 37 -6.03 -9.00 8.88
CA VAL A 37 -6.07 -10.46 9.11
C VAL A 37 -7.44 -10.89 9.60
N CYS A 38 -8.06 -10.17 10.53
CA CYS A 38 -9.43 -10.45 10.99
C CYS A 38 -10.46 -10.36 9.85
N GLU A 39 -10.30 -9.39 8.95
CA GLU A 39 -11.17 -9.22 7.78
C GLU A 39 -11.01 -10.37 6.78
N VAL A 40 -9.78 -10.72 6.41
CA VAL A 40 -9.50 -11.87 5.52
C VAL A 40 -9.97 -13.18 6.12
N SER A 41 -9.72 -13.39 7.41
CA SER A 41 -10.16 -14.57 8.15
C SER A 41 -11.68 -14.71 8.20
N ARG A 42 -12.46 -13.62 8.14
CA ARG A 42 -13.92 -13.70 8.23
C ARG A 42 -14.56 -13.89 6.86
N GLU A 43 -14.05 -13.16 5.87
CA GLU A 43 -14.72 -12.95 4.59
C GLU A 43 -14.17 -13.84 3.47
N GLY A 44 -13.00 -14.45 3.70
CA GLY A 44 -12.37 -15.35 2.75
C GLY A 44 -13.21 -16.56 2.39
N ASP A 45 -13.04 -17.01 1.15
CA ASP A 45 -13.72 -18.17 0.56
C ASP A 45 -12.74 -19.00 -0.29
N GLU A 46 -13.26 -19.99 -1.01
CA GLU A 46 -12.50 -20.95 -1.80
C GLU A 46 -11.56 -20.30 -2.84
N GLN A 47 -11.86 -19.09 -3.34
CA GLN A 47 -10.99 -18.41 -4.30
C GLN A 47 -9.63 -18.02 -3.71
N ILE A 48 -9.56 -17.82 -2.40
CA ILE A 48 -8.33 -17.44 -1.69
C ILE A 48 -7.90 -18.47 -0.64
N ALA A 49 -8.49 -19.67 -0.66
CA ALA A 49 -8.17 -20.74 0.28
C ALA A 49 -6.66 -21.08 0.30
N ASN A 50 -6.01 -21.10 -0.86
CA ASN A 50 -4.58 -21.36 -0.97
C ASN A 50 -3.73 -20.25 -0.33
N LEU A 51 -4.14 -18.98 -0.42
CA LEU A 51 -3.47 -17.86 0.24
C LEU A 51 -3.63 -17.98 1.76
N ILE A 52 -4.84 -18.24 2.24
CA ILE A 52 -5.13 -18.45 3.67
C ILE A 52 -4.29 -19.60 4.21
N GLN A 53 -4.26 -20.74 3.51
CA GLN A 53 -3.47 -21.90 3.92
C GLN A 53 -1.96 -21.62 3.91
N SER A 54 -1.48 -20.86 2.93
CA SER A 54 -0.07 -20.46 2.86
C SER A 54 0.32 -19.51 3.98
N MET A 55 -0.53 -18.53 4.32
CA MET A 55 -0.32 -17.64 5.45
C MET A 55 -0.35 -18.40 6.78
N ARG A 56 -1.30 -19.33 6.93
CA ARG A 56 -1.39 -20.22 8.10
C ARG A 56 -0.10 -21.00 8.31
N ARG A 57 0.48 -21.58 7.25
CA ARG A 57 1.76 -22.31 7.33
C ARG A 57 2.90 -21.42 7.79
N LEU A 58 2.97 -20.17 7.34
CA LEU A 58 3.99 -19.21 7.80
C LEU A 58 3.84 -18.93 9.31
N LEU A 59 2.61 -18.78 9.79
CA LEU A 59 2.33 -18.53 11.22
C LEU A 59 2.56 -19.75 12.13
N GLN A 60 2.77 -20.94 11.55
CA GLN A 60 3.13 -22.14 12.33
C GLN A 60 4.64 -22.25 12.57
N ASP A 61 5.44 -21.38 11.95
CA ASP A 61 6.88 -21.33 12.13
C ASP A 61 7.23 -20.60 13.44
N GLU A 62 8.15 -21.15 14.22
CA GLU A 62 8.46 -20.69 15.59
C GLU A 62 9.06 -19.28 15.60
N ASP A 63 9.85 -18.95 14.57
CA ASP A 63 10.56 -17.68 14.42
C ASP A 63 9.80 -16.65 13.57
N MET A 64 8.57 -16.93 13.13
CA MET A 64 7.80 -16.07 12.21
C MET A 64 7.73 -14.61 12.67
N GLY A 65 7.56 -14.39 13.98
CA GLY A 65 7.49 -13.05 14.56
C GLY A 65 8.81 -12.28 14.51
N LEU A 66 9.94 -12.98 14.36
CA LEU A 66 11.30 -12.46 14.42
C LEU A 66 12.02 -12.48 13.06
N ASP A 67 11.45 -13.16 12.07
CA ASP A 67 12.00 -13.27 10.72
C ASP A 67 11.37 -12.22 9.78
N GLY A 68 12.17 -11.25 9.34
CA GLY A 68 11.74 -10.20 8.42
C GLY A 68 11.35 -10.70 7.03
N GLN A 69 11.96 -11.77 6.53
CA GLN A 69 11.65 -12.35 5.23
C GLN A 69 10.31 -13.10 5.27
N LYS A 70 10.05 -13.85 6.34
CA LYS A 70 8.75 -14.52 6.55
C LYS A 70 7.64 -13.49 6.77
N THR A 71 7.93 -12.43 7.55
CA THR A 71 7.02 -11.28 7.73
C THR A 71 6.66 -10.63 6.40
N GLU A 72 7.64 -10.33 5.55
CA GLU A 72 7.40 -9.74 4.22
C GLU A 72 6.57 -10.66 3.33
N THR A 73 6.88 -11.96 3.32
CA THR A 73 6.14 -12.97 2.55
C THR A 73 4.68 -13.07 3.01
N PHE A 74 4.44 -12.99 4.31
CA PHE A 74 3.10 -12.97 4.90
C PHE A 74 2.33 -11.73 4.46
N ILE A 75 2.95 -10.54 4.53
CA ILE A 75 2.36 -9.26 4.11
C ILE A 75 1.95 -9.28 2.64
N GLN A 76 2.79 -9.83 1.76
CA GLN A 76 2.48 -9.91 0.32
C GLN A 76 1.22 -10.77 0.07
N LYS A 77 1.16 -11.96 0.69
CA LYS A 77 0.00 -12.85 0.60
C LYS A 77 -1.26 -12.24 1.22
N LEU A 78 -1.10 -11.55 2.34
CA LEU A 78 -2.19 -10.87 3.02
C LEU A 78 -2.77 -9.76 2.15
N GLY A 79 -1.93 -8.97 1.46
CA GLY A 79 -2.41 -7.90 0.61
C GLY A 79 -3.16 -8.37 -0.63
N GLU A 80 -2.74 -9.50 -1.21
CA GLU A 80 -3.46 -10.18 -2.28
C GLU A 80 -4.84 -10.69 -1.80
N ALA A 81 -4.87 -11.41 -0.67
CA ALA A 81 -6.11 -11.91 -0.08
C ALA A 81 -7.06 -10.78 0.36
N HIS A 82 -6.50 -9.70 0.89
CA HIS A 82 -7.26 -8.53 1.31
C HIS A 82 -7.90 -7.82 0.12
N PHE A 83 -7.18 -7.63 -0.99
CA PHE A 83 -7.76 -7.05 -2.19
C PHE A 83 -8.96 -7.85 -2.69
N TYR A 84 -8.86 -9.19 -2.71
CA TYR A 84 -9.98 -10.06 -3.03
C TYR A 84 -11.21 -9.79 -2.14
N VAL A 85 -11.01 -9.73 -0.82
CA VAL A 85 -12.08 -9.48 0.15
C VAL A 85 -12.71 -8.10 -0.07
N VAL A 86 -11.91 -7.07 -0.35
CA VAL A 86 -12.41 -5.72 -0.66
C VAL A 86 -13.28 -5.74 -1.91
N CYS A 87 -12.87 -6.41 -2.99
CA CYS A 87 -13.67 -6.57 -4.19
C CYS A 87 -14.98 -7.31 -3.92
N LYS A 88 -14.93 -8.42 -3.18
CA LYS A 88 -16.11 -9.22 -2.79
C LYS A 88 -17.13 -8.38 -2.01
N LYS A 89 -16.68 -7.56 -1.05
CA LYS A 89 -17.55 -6.64 -0.29
C LYS A 89 -18.20 -5.57 -1.14
N ARG A 90 -17.54 -5.18 -2.24
CA ARG A 90 -18.12 -4.31 -3.28
C ARG A 90 -18.97 -5.08 -4.28
N GLY A 91 -19.26 -6.36 -4.05
CA GLY A 91 -20.04 -7.21 -4.94
C GLY A 91 -19.37 -7.43 -6.29
N ILE A 92 -18.03 -7.43 -6.33
CA ILE A 92 -17.24 -7.75 -7.52
C ILE A 92 -16.74 -9.18 -7.35
N SER A 93 -17.19 -10.07 -8.24
CA SER A 93 -16.76 -11.46 -8.23
C SER A 93 -15.43 -11.58 -8.96
N LEU A 94 -14.41 -12.04 -8.24
CA LEU A 94 -13.10 -12.33 -8.81
C LEU A 94 -12.87 -13.84 -8.89
N GLU A 95 -12.03 -14.22 -9.85
CA GLU A 95 -11.46 -15.55 -9.99
C GLU A 95 -9.96 -15.46 -9.83
N LYS A 96 -9.38 -16.26 -8.92
CA LYS A 96 -7.92 -16.37 -8.80
C LYS A 96 -7.38 -17.15 -10.00
N LEU A 97 -6.46 -16.55 -10.74
CA LEU A 97 -5.84 -17.22 -11.87
C LEU A 97 -4.71 -18.16 -11.38
N PRO A 98 -4.55 -19.34 -11.99
CA PRO A 98 -3.53 -20.29 -11.58
C PRO A 98 -2.13 -19.75 -11.89
N VAL A 99 -1.22 -19.91 -10.93
CA VAL A 99 0.21 -19.62 -11.13
C VAL A 99 0.79 -20.75 -11.98
N GLY A 100 1.21 -20.44 -13.21
CA GLY A 100 1.83 -21.40 -14.13
C GLY A 100 3.05 -20.81 -14.84
N ASN A 101 3.58 -21.53 -15.83
CA ASN A 101 4.77 -21.10 -16.59
C ASN A 101 4.55 -19.84 -17.44
N LYS A 102 3.28 -19.44 -17.66
CA LYS A 102 2.95 -18.21 -18.37
C LYS A 102 2.74 -17.10 -17.34
N GLN A 103 3.33 -15.93 -17.58
CA GLN A 103 3.02 -14.73 -16.81
C GLN A 103 1.53 -14.38 -16.98
N THR A 104 0.79 -14.51 -15.90
CA THR A 104 -0.65 -14.20 -15.79
C THR A 104 -0.86 -13.22 -14.66
N ALA A 105 -1.90 -12.39 -14.79
CA ALA A 105 -2.35 -11.55 -13.69
C ALA A 105 -2.82 -12.40 -12.49
N ASP A 106 -2.93 -11.80 -11.32
CA ASP A 106 -3.37 -12.49 -10.12
C ASP A 106 -4.86 -12.87 -10.13
N PHE A 107 -5.73 -11.94 -10.53
CA PHE A 107 -7.19 -12.15 -10.55
C PHE A 107 -7.81 -11.71 -11.88
N ARG A 108 -9.00 -12.26 -12.16
CA ARG A 108 -9.88 -11.85 -13.26
C ARG A 108 -11.28 -11.57 -12.73
N SER A 109 -11.94 -10.51 -13.22
CA SER A 109 -13.37 -10.29 -12.96
C SER A 109 -14.23 -11.34 -13.68
N LYS A 110 -15.30 -11.81 -13.06
CA LYS A 110 -16.27 -12.72 -13.70
C LYS A 110 -17.37 -11.99 -14.49
N ASN A 111 -17.24 -10.68 -14.71
CA ASN A 111 -18.25 -9.83 -15.35
C ASN A 111 -18.02 -9.75 -16.86
N ALA A 112 -19.05 -9.36 -17.62
CA ALA A 112 -19.00 -9.25 -19.09
C ALA A 112 -17.83 -8.42 -19.65
N ASN A 113 -17.33 -7.45 -18.87
CA ASN A 113 -16.10 -6.72 -19.17
C ASN A 113 -14.94 -7.35 -18.39
N ASP A 114 -14.46 -8.48 -18.91
CA ASP A 114 -13.32 -9.25 -18.40
C ASP A 114 -12.10 -8.34 -18.21
N VAL A 115 -11.79 -8.00 -16.97
CA VAL A 115 -10.57 -7.27 -16.61
C VAL A 115 -9.76 -8.06 -15.62
N CYS A 116 -8.46 -7.85 -15.68
CA CYS A 116 -7.48 -8.53 -14.85
C CYS A 116 -6.91 -7.57 -13.80
N PHE A 117 -6.45 -8.14 -12.69
CA PHE A 117 -5.82 -7.41 -11.61
C PHE A 117 -4.50 -8.09 -11.27
N GLU A 118 -3.40 -7.35 -11.40
CA GLU A 118 -2.09 -7.76 -10.88
C GLU A 118 -1.90 -7.09 -9.52
N VAL A 119 -1.85 -7.88 -8.44
CA VAL A 119 -1.82 -7.32 -7.08
C VAL A 119 -0.40 -7.32 -6.55
N LYS A 120 -0.02 -6.17 -6.01
CA LYS A 120 1.29 -5.94 -5.42
C LYS A 120 1.11 -5.20 -4.10
N THR A 121 1.85 -5.65 -3.09
CA THR A 121 1.93 -4.99 -1.79
C THR A 121 3.35 -4.47 -1.65
N PRO A 122 3.64 -3.21 -2.05
CA PRO A 122 4.97 -2.65 -1.91
C PRO A 122 5.42 -2.71 -0.45
N SER A 123 6.60 -3.27 -0.23
CA SER A 123 7.20 -3.35 1.10
C SER A 123 7.77 -2.00 1.53
N VAL A 124 8.14 -1.89 2.80
CA VAL A 124 8.86 -0.75 3.34
C VAL A 124 10.21 -0.54 2.64
N ASN A 125 10.85 0.61 2.85
CA ASN A 125 12.22 0.83 2.36
C ASN A 125 13.15 -0.32 2.80
N ARG A 126 14.01 -0.81 1.91
CA ARG A 126 14.89 -1.99 2.12
C ARG A 126 14.19 -3.32 2.49
N GLY A 127 12.86 -3.41 2.35
CA GLY A 127 12.10 -4.66 2.46
C GLY A 127 12.34 -5.40 3.77
N MET A 128 12.60 -6.72 3.69
CA MET A 128 12.89 -7.57 4.85
C MET A 128 13.99 -7.03 5.78
N TYR A 129 15.03 -6.37 5.25
CA TYR A 129 16.12 -5.85 6.08
C TYR A 129 15.63 -4.77 7.05
N ARG A 130 14.73 -3.90 6.62
CA ARG A 130 14.15 -2.86 7.49
C ARG A 130 13.16 -3.44 8.50
N ILE A 131 12.52 -4.55 8.16
CA ILE A 131 11.70 -5.30 9.11
C ILE A 131 12.60 -5.90 10.20
N CYS A 132 13.72 -6.54 9.83
CA CYS A 132 14.70 -7.05 10.79
C CYS A 132 15.28 -5.94 11.68
N GLU A 133 15.72 -4.82 11.10
CA GLU A 133 16.21 -3.65 11.87
C GLU A 133 15.17 -3.16 12.88
N SER A 134 13.88 -3.13 12.49
CA SER A 134 12.82 -2.71 13.40
C SER A 134 12.59 -3.72 14.53
N ILE A 135 12.62 -5.03 14.24
CA ILE A 135 12.51 -6.08 15.25
C ILE A 135 13.68 -5.99 16.25
N GLU A 136 14.89 -5.78 15.76
CA GLU A 136 16.08 -5.61 16.60
C GLU A 136 15.98 -4.36 17.50
N GLN A 137 15.52 -3.22 16.96
CA GLN A 137 15.24 -2.03 17.78
C GLN A 137 14.18 -2.28 18.84
N SER A 138 13.15 -3.06 18.49
CA SER A 138 12.09 -3.50 19.41
C SER A 138 12.67 -4.32 20.57
N PHE A 139 13.57 -5.26 20.27
CA PHE A 139 14.24 -6.09 21.26
C PHE A 139 15.10 -5.26 22.24
N TYR A 140 15.98 -4.40 21.72
CA TYR A 140 16.79 -3.54 22.59
C TYR A 140 15.94 -2.57 23.41
N GLY A 141 14.87 -2.02 22.82
CA GLY A 141 13.93 -1.17 23.55
C GLY A 141 13.25 -1.91 24.71
N ALA A 142 12.91 -3.19 24.55
CA ALA A 142 12.36 -4.01 25.62
C ALA A 142 13.40 -4.31 26.72
N ALA A 143 14.63 -4.64 26.34
CA ALA A 143 15.72 -4.85 27.30
C ALA A 143 16.04 -3.59 28.11
N ASP A 144 16.02 -2.42 27.48
CA ASP A 144 16.21 -1.14 28.17
C ASP A 144 15.06 -0.82 29.13
N LEU A 145 13.81 -1.11 28.75
CA LEU A 145 12.66 -0.97 29.64
C LEU A 145 12.81 -1.85 30.88
N GLU A 146 13.17 -3.13 30.69
CA GLU A 146 13.36 -4.08 31.78
C GLU A 146 14.49 -3.64 32.72
N ARG A 147 15.61 -3.16 32.16
CA ARG A 147 16.73 -2.60 32.94
C ARG A 147 16.29 -1.42 33.80
N LEU A 148 15.58 -0.44 33.24
CA LEU A 148 15.11 0.74 33.97
C LEU A 148 14.15 0.36 35.12
N LEU A 149 13.23 -0.58 34.87
CA LEU A 149 12.33 -1.08 35.90
C LEU A 149 13.08 -1.78 37.04
N ASN A 150 14.10 -2.58 36.71
CA ASN A 150 14.96 -3.24 37.70
C ASN A 150 15.83 -2.27 38.50
N GLU A 151 16.18 -1.11 37.92
CA GLU A 151 16.90 -0.02 38.60
C GLU A 151 15.99 0.79 39.54
N GLY A 152 14.68 0.50 39.59
CA GLY A 152 13.71 1.11 40.49
C GLY A 152 12.98 2.31 39.90
N GLU A 153 13.11 2.56 38.60
CA GLU A 153 12.32 3.59 37.93
C GLU A 153 10.83 3.27 38.01
N ARG A 154 10.03 4.27 38.42
CA ARG A 154 8.57 4.09 38.57
C ARG A 154 7.85 3.99 37.23
N VAL A 155 8.42 4.60 36.20
CA VAL A 155 7.88 4.64 34.84
C VAL A 155 9.05 4.56 33.87
N ALA A 156 9.02 3.58 32.98
CA ALA A 156 9.96 3.44 31.88
C ALA A 156 9.21 3.60 30.55
N ILE A 157 9.75 4.39 29.62
CA ILE A 157 9.16 4.65 28.32
C ILE A 157 10.23 4.41 27.26
N THR A 158 9.87 3.66 26.22
CA THR A 158 10.66 3.53 25.00
C THR A 158 9.85 4.04 23.82
N THR A 159 10.54 4.47 22.77
CA THR A 159 9.90 4.92 21.53
C THR A 159 10.52 4.17 20.37
N GLN A 160 9.68 3.75 19.44
CA GLN A 160 10.12 3.07 18.23
C GLN A 160 9.60 3.83 17.01
N THR A 161 10.50 4.08 16.06
CA THR A 161 10.17 4.73 14.81
C THR A 161 10.01 3.70 13.70
N ILE A 162 8.80 3.61 13.14
CA ILE A 162 8.51 2.75 11.99
C ILE A 162 8.64 3.59 10.72
N THR A 163 9.75 3.43 9.99
CA THR A 163 9.97 4.17 8.73
C THR A 163 9.54 3.35 7.52
N SER A 164 8.39 3.70 6.94
CA SER A 164 7.88 3.06 5.72
C SER A 164 8.64 3.44 4.46
N TYR A 165 9.05 4.70 4.34
CA TYR A 165 9.84 5.22 3.23
C TYR A 165 11.32 5.35 3.63
N LYS A 166 12.19 5.66 2.67
CA LYS A 166 13.57 6.03 2.99
C LYS A 166 13.59 7.32 3.82
N GLU A 167 14.71 7.59 4.47
CA GLU A 167 14.93 8.89 5.10
C GLU A 167 14.95 9.95 3.99
N ILE A 168 14.06 10.94 4.12
CA ILE A 168 13.86 11.98 3.13
C ILE A 168 14.00 13.31 3.86
N ASP A 169 14.80 14.20 3.29
CA ASP A 169 14.89 15.60 3.72
C ASP A 169 13.48 16.18 3.84
N TYR A 170 13.18 16.78 5.01
CA TYR A 170 11.86 17.35 5.27
C TYR A 170 11.42 18.34 4.18
N SER A 171 12.37 19.11 3.62
CA SER A 171 12.12 20.06 2.53
C SER A 171 11.75 19.42 1.19
N LYS A 172 11.93 18.11 1.05
CA LYS A 172 11.63 17.31 -0.14
C LYS A 172 10.78 16.10 0.17
N ARG A 173 10.01 16.17 1.26
CA ARG A 173 9.26 15.02 1.77
C ARG A 173 8.29 14.47 0.73
N LEU A 174 7.46 15.31 0.11
CA LEU A 174 6.50 14.83 -0.87
C LEU A 174 7.19 14.28 -2.13
N THR A 175 8.19 15.00 -2.63
CA THR A 175 9.00 14.63 -3.80
C THR A 175 9.68 13.28 -3.59
N GLY A 176 10.35 13.10 -2.45
CA GLY A 176 11.04 11.86 -2.12
C GLY A 176 10.08 10.67 -2.00
N VAL A 177 8.87 10.89 -1.49
CA VAL A 177 7.83 9.84 -1.37
C VAL A 177 7.26 9.49 -2.73
N ILE A 178 6.97 10.49 -3.57
CA ILE A 178 6.53 10.28 -4.96
C ILE A 178 7.58 9.42 -5.71
N CYS A 179 8.85 9.80 -5.65
CA CYS A 179 9.93 9.07 -6.34
C CYS A 179 10.12 7.65 -5.79
N GLU A 180 10.05 7.47 -4.47
CA GLU A 180 10.20 6.14 -3.85
C GLU A 180 9.03 5.20 -4.19
N LEU A 181 7.79 5.72 -4.13
CA LEU A 181 6.61 4.94 -4.48
C LEU A 181 6.63 4.57 -5.97
N HIS A 182 6.99 5.51 -6.85
CA HIS A 182 7.15 5.24 -8.28
C HIS A 182 8.19 4.15 -8.55
N ALA A 183 9.38 4.26 -7.94
CA ALA A 183 10.44 3.26 -8.10
C ALA A 183 9.96 1.86 -7.67
N LYS A 184 9.24 1.76 -6.56
CA LYS A 184 8.64 0.50 -6.08
C LYS A 184 7.58 -0.03 -7.03
N LEU A 185 6.72 0.82 -7.59
CA LEU A 185 5.70 0.39 -8.56
C LEU A 185 6.35 -0.11 -9.85
N LYS A 186 7.32 0.63 -10.39
CA LYS A 186 8.05 0.28 -11.60
C LYS A 186 8.71 -1.10 -11.51
N GLN A 187 9.35 -1.42 -10.39
CA GLN A 187 9.98 -2.74 -10.17
C GLN A 187 8.98 -3.91 -10.22
N ASN A 188 7.70 -3.64 -9.98
CA ASN A 188 6.66 -4.65 -9.95
C ASN A 188 5.93 -4.84 -11.29
N ILE A 189 6.21 -4.01 -12.30
CA ILE A 189 5.63 -4.15 -13.64
C ILE A 189 6.54 -5.06 -14.46
N LYS A 190 6.10 -6.31 -14.69
CA LYS A 190 6.82 -7.26 -15.57
C LYS A 190 6.16 -7.32 -16.93
N LEU A 191 6.98 -7.19 -17.98
CA LEU A 191 6.54 -7.25 -19.37
C LEU A 191 5.84 -8.59 -19.67
N GLY A 192 4.60 -8.54 -20.15
CA GLY A 192 3.79 -9.70 -20.52
C GLY A 192 2.64 -10.03 -19.55
N GLN A 193 2.66 -9.54 -18.32
CA GLN A 193 1.52 -9.67 -17.39
C GLN A 193 0.31 -8.82 -17.80
N PHE A 194 0.55 -7.76 -18.56
CA PHE A 194 -0.43 -6.72 -18.88
C PHE A 194 -0.96 -6.75 -20.32
N SER A 195 -0.37 -7.53 -21.22
CA SER A 195 -0.60 -7.39 -22.68
C SER A 195 -1.80 -8.17 -23.25
N LYS A 196 -2.40 -9.10 -22.50
CA LYS A 196 -3.42 -10.02 -23.05
C LYS A 196 -4.86 -9.55 -22.89
N LYS A 197 -5.14 -8.81 -21.82
CA LYS A 197 -6.45 -8.27 -21.44
C LYS A 197 -6.22 -6.95 -20.70
N PRO A 198 -7.24 -6.07 -20.61
CA PRO A 198 -7.14 -4.88 -19.77
C PRO A 198 -6.79 -5.28 -18.34
N THR A 199 -5.56 -4.97 -17.90
CA THR A 199 -5.02 -5.34 -16.59
C THR A 199 -4.68 -4.09 -15.80
N TYR A 200 -5.26 -3.99 -14.61
CA TYR A 200 -4.93 -2.93 -13.65
C TYR A 200 -3.82 -3.41 -12.73
N LEU A 201 -2.84 -2.54 -12.49
CA LEU A 201 -1.88 -2.75 -11.40
C LEU A 201 -2.55 -2.31 -10.10
N VAL A 202 -2.75 -3.25 -9.19
CA VAL A 202 -3.26 -2.99 -7.86
C VAL A 202 -2.10 -2.85 -6.90
N CYS A 203 -2.01 -1.71 -6.22
CA CYS A 203 -1.03 -1.42 -5.19
C CYS A 203 -1.72 -1.36 -3.83
N ASN A 204 -1.54 -2.40 -3.03
CA ASN A 204 -2.02 -2.42 -1.66
C ASN A 204 -0.99 -1.73 -0.75
N LEU A 205 -1.32 -0.53 -0.28
CA LEU A 205 -0.40 0.35 0.45
C LEU A 205 -0.46 0.14 1.98
N MET A 206 -0.84 -1.04 2.47
CA MET A 206 -0.93 -1.31 3.91
C MET A 206 0.37 -1.07 4.70
N MET A 207 1.52 -1.08 4.02
CA MET A 207 2.84 -0.82 4.60
C MET A 207 3.36 0.59 4.35
N LEU A 208 2.75 1.31 3.41
CA LEU A 208 3.24 2.60 2.89
C LEU A 208 2.13 3.65 3.05
N PRO A 209 2.15 4.47 4.12
CA PRO A 209 1.14 5.48 4.31
C PRO A 209 1.19 6.52 3.18
N ILE A 210 0.04 7.10 2.85
CA ILE A 210 -0.05 8.24 1.93
C ILE A 210 -0.07 9.55 2.72
N TYR A 211 0.35 10.64 2.10
CA TYR A 211 0.24 11.99 2.66
C TYR A 211 -0.95 12.70 2.02
N GLY A 212 -1.90 13.13 2.84
CA GLY A 212 -3.16 13.74 2.40
C GLY A 212 -4.34 12.78 2.41
N SER A 213 -5.53 13.32 2.14
CA SER A 213 -6.77 12.55 1.98
C SER A 213 -6.70 11.64 0.75
N PRO A 214 -7.29 10.43 0.77
CA PRO A 214 -7.39 9.57 -0.41
C PRO A 214 -7.95 10.24 -1.67
N LEU A 215 -8.79 11.26 -1.54
CA LEU A 215 -9.33 12.01 -2.68
C LEU A 215 -8.36 13.07 -3.18
N ASP A 216 -7.71 13.78 -2.27
CA ASP A 216 -6.79 14.88 -2.60
C ASP A 216 -5.57 14.37 -3.37
N VAL A 217 -5.05 13.21 -2.98
CA VAL A 217 -3.88 12.59 -3.64
C VAL A 217 -4.12 12.15 -5.08
N LEU A 218 -5.36 12.17 -5.56
CA LEU A 218 -5.74 11.85 -6.95
C LEU A 218 -5.72 13.07 -7.87
N ARG A 219 -5.54 14.27 -7.33
CA ARG A 219 -5.55 15.52 -8.11
C ARG A 219 -4.14 15.94 -8.51
N PRO A 220 -3.97 16.66 -9.63
CA PRO A 220 -2.70 17.33 -9.96
C PRO A 220 -2.15 18.13 -8.79
N VAL A 221 -3.00 18.99 -8.27
CA VAL A 221 -2.77 19.92 -7.17
C VAL A 221 -4.11 20.10 -6.46
N TYR A 222 -4.09 20.18 -5.13
CA TYR A 222 -5.26 20.44 -4.31
C TYR A 222 -4.95 21.52 -3.26
N PRO A 223 -5.95 22.30 -2.81
CA PRO A 223 -5.76 23.23 -1.72
C PRO A 223 -5.68 22.48 -0.39
N SER A 224 -4.64 22.76 0.41
CA SER A 224 -4.52 22.29 1.79
C SER A 224 -4.40 23.47 2.75
N LYS A 225 -4.90 23.30 3.97
CA LYS A 225 -4.70 24.26 5.07
C LYS A 225 -3.28 24.08 5.61
N CYS A 226 -2.44 25.09 5.43
CA CYS A 226 -1.09 25.10 6.02
C CYS A 226 -1.05 25.85 7.35
N CYS A 227 0.17 26.00 7.88
CA CYS A 227 0.49 26.88 8.99
C CYS A 227 -0.25 28.24 8.84
N SER A 228 -0.76 28.76 9.96
CA SER A 228 -1.56 30.00 10.06
C SER A 228 -2.89 30.07 9.29
N ASN A 229 -3.54 28.92 9.01
CA ASN A 229 -4.86 28.83 8.33
C ASN A 229 -4.88 29.36 6.89
N HIS A 230 -3.71 29.61 6.29
CA HIS A 230 -3.60 29.97 4.89
C HIS A 230 -3.85 28.75 3.99
N MET A 231 -4.36 28.98 2.79
CA MET A 231 -4.45 27.94 1.76
C MET A 231 -3.11 27.85 1.03
N CYS A 232 -2.56 26.64 0.97
CA CYS A 232 -1.42 26.32 0.12
C CYS A 232 -1.84 25.33 -0.98
N SER A 233 -1.11 25.34 -2.08
CA SER A 233 -1.26 24.33 -3.13
C SER A 233 -0.36 23.15 -2.82
N VAL A 234 -0.91 21.93 -2.85
CA VAL A 234 -0.17 20.68 -2.60
C VAL A 234 -0.37 19.74 -3.78
N SER A 235 0.70 19.13 -4.29
CA SER A 235 0.63 18.16 -5.37
C SER A 235 0.02 16.84 -4.90
N GLY A 236 -0.84 16.22 -5.71
CA GLY A 236 -1.38 14.90 -5.36
C GLY A 236 -0.34 13.80 -5.52
N LEU A 237 0.00 13.14 -4.41
CA LEU A 237 1.01 12.08 -4.35
C LEU A 237 0.79 10.98 -5.41
N LEU A 238 -0.40 10.37 -5.44
CA LEU A 238 -0.67 9.23 -6.34
C LEU A 238 -0.78 9.69 -7.79
N TRP A 239 -1.38 10.86 -8.01
CA TRP A 239 -1.45 11.46 -9.33
C TRP A 239 -0.07 11.73 -9.92
N MET A 240 0.87 12.26 -9.12
CA MET A 240 2.26 12.48 -9.58
C MET A 240 2.96 11.16 -9.91
N VAL A 241 2.73 10.09 -9.14
CA VAL A 241 3.25 8.75 -9.48
C VAL A 241 2.69 8.24 -10.81
N ALA A 242 1.42 8.52 -11.11
CA ALA A 242 0.76 8.05 -12.33
C ALA A 242 1.07 8.89 -13.58
N PHE A 243 1.13 10.21 -13.45
CA PHE A 243 1.09 11.13 -14.60
C PHE A 243 2.23 12.13 -14.72
N SER A 244 3.16 12.18 -13.75
CA SER A 244 4.28 13.13 -13.80
C SER A 244 5.04 13.12 -15.14
N LYS A 245 5.63 14.26 -15.48
CA LYS A 245 6.57 14.41 -16.57
C LYS A 245 7.82 15.09 -16.04
N PRO A 246 9.00 14.82 -16.63
CA PRO A 246 10.22 15.51 -16.27
C PRO A 246 10.04 17.03 -16.31
N GLY A 247 10.51 17.73 -15.28
CA GLY A 247 10.43 19.18 -15.11
C GLY A 247 9.17 19.68 -14.38
N MET A 248 8.19 18.81 -14.06
CA MET A 248 7.02 19.25 -13.28
C MET A 248 7.39 19.62 -11.85
N MET A 249 6.83 20.73 -11.36
CA MET A 249 7.03 21.20 -10.00
C MET A 249 6.25 20.35 -9.00
N VAL A 250 6.84 20.09 -7.84
CA VAL A 250 6.18 19.46 -6.69
C VAL A 250 5.91 20.54 -5.64
N PHE A 251 4.64 20.69 -5.28
CA PHE A 251 4.19 21.61 -4.24
C PHE A 251 3.83 20.84 -2.97
N SER A 252 4.29 21.29 -1.82
CA SER A 252 3.96 20.72 -0.51
C SER A 252 3.57 21.81 0.49
N GLU A 253 3.13 21.37 1.66
CA GLU A 253 2.81 22.28 2.75
C GLU A 253 4.09 22.96 3.25
N PRO A 254 4.16 24.30 3.26
CA PRO A 254 5.33 25.00 3.75
C PRO A 254 5.52 24.71 5.24
N GLU A 255 6.76 24.47 5.63
CA GLU A 255 7.12 24.13 7.03
C GLU A 255 6.74 25.22 8.02
N PHE A 256 6.90 26.48 7.61
CA PHE A 256 6.55 27.66 8.40
C PHE A 256 6.13 28.81 7.49
N GLU A 257 5.46 29.81 8.08
CA GLU A 257 4.95 30.97 7.35
C GLU A 257 6.08 31.74 6.65
N GLY A 258 5.86 32.08 5.37
CA GLY A 258 6.85 32.76 4.53
C GLY A 258 7.85 31.85 3.82
N LYS A 259 7.93 30.55 4.16
CA LYS A 259 8.72 29.58 3.38
C LYS A 259 7.96 29.18 2.11
N SER A 260 8.71 28.98 1.03
CA SER A 260 8.15 28.43 -0.22
C SER A 260 7.64 27.00 0.01
N GLY A 261 6.45 26.70 -0.50
CA GLY A 261 5.91 25.33 -0.60
C GLY A 261 6.40 24.56 -1.82
N ILE A 262 7.39 25.08 -2.56
CA ILE A 262 7.97 24.38 -3.72
C ILE A 262 9.14 23.51 -3.24
N GLU A 263 9.01 22.19 -3.37
CA GLU A 263 10.07 21.24 -2.99
C GLU A 263 11.13 21.04 -4.09
N GLY A 264 10.72 21.22 -5.35
CA GLY A 264 11.59 21.04 -6.51
C GLY A 264 10.86 20.55 -7.75
N GLN A 265 11.60 19.91 -8.64
CA GLN A 265 11.08 19.30 -9.87
C GLN A 265 11.22 17.78 -9.82
N ILE A 266 10.28 17.11 -10.47
CA ILE A 266 10.32 15.67 -10.73
C ILE A 266 11.05 15.41 -12.05
N ASP A 267 11.88 14.38 -12.11
CA ASP A 267 12.68 14.01 -13.29
C ASP A 267 12.18 12.74 -13.99
N MET A 268 11.14 12.12 -13.44
CA MET A 268 10.58 10.87 -13.94
C MET A 268 9.27 11.06 -14.72
N LYS A 269 8.97 10.07 -15.57
CA LYS A 269 7.66 9.92 -16.21
C LYS A 269 6.77 9.05 -15.34
N GLY A 270 5.54 9.50 -15.08
CA GLY A 270 4.53 8.73 -14.38
C GLY A 270 4.18 7.45 -15.12
N ILE A 271 3.76 6.42 -14.39
CA ILE A 271 3.53 5.07 -14.92
C ILE A 271 2.54 5.06 -16.09
N LEU A 272 1.48 5.88 -16.05
CA LEU A 272 0.46 5.92 -17.09
C LEU A 272 0.84 6.83 -18.27
N VAL A 273 1.92 7.60 -18.17
CA VAL A 273 2.43 8.46 -19.25
C VAL A 273 3.66 7.83 -19.93
N ASP A 274 4.38 6.96 -19.23
CA ASP A 274 5.54 6.27 -19.79
C ASP A 274 5.13 5.23 -20.83
N SER A 275 5.71 5.32 -22.03
CA SER A 275 5.43 4.42 -23.15
C SER A 275 5.82 2.97 -22.87
N ASP A 276 6.78 2.77 -21.95
CA ASP A 276 7.25 1.45 -21.55
C ASP A 276 6.19 0.66 -20.76
N TYR A 277 5.20 1.35 -20.18
CA TYR A 277 4.09 0.75 -19.42
C TYR A 277 2.72 0.99 -20.09
N LYS A 278 2.70 1.16 -21.42
CA LYS A 278 1.45 1.36 -22.18
C LYS A 278 0.41 0.24 -21.98
N ASP A 279 0.85 -0.97 -21.65
CA ASP A 279 -0.03 -2.13 -21.44
C ASP A 279 -0.71 -2.10 -20.06
N VAL A 280 -0.21 -1.31 -19.09
CA VAL A 280 -0.87 -1.12 -17.79
C VAL A 280 -2.10 -0.27 -18.00
N PHE A 281 -3.30 -0.84 -17.86
CA PHE A 281 -4.55 -0.17 -18.22
C PHE A 281 -4.93 0.96 -17.24
N GLY A 282 -4.59 0.78 -15.97
CA GLY A 282 -4.76 1.77 -14.93
C GLY A 282 -4.09 1.33 -13.63
N LEU A 283 -4.03 2.25 -12.67
CA LEU A 283 -3.54 1.98 -11.32
C LEU A 283 -4.71 1.95 -10.35
N VAL A 284 -4.72 0.99 -9.43
CA VAL A 284 -5.69 0.91 -8.34
C VAL A 284 -4.91 0.89 -7.04
N PHE A 285 -5.23 1.76 -6.10
CA PHE A 285 -4.57 1.81 -4.81
C PHE A 285 -5.55 1.43 -3.70
N VAL A 286 -5.13 0.51 -2.83
CA VAL A 286 -5.80 0.26 -1.55
C VAL A 286 -5.03 1.06 -0.50
N VAL A 287 -5.63 2.15 -0.04
CA VAL A 287 -5.01 3.11 0.88
C VAL A 287 -5.64 3.01 2.27
N TYR A 288 -4.82 3.24 3.28
CA TYR A 288 -5.19 3.16 4.69
C TYR A 288 -4.91 4.50 5.32
N ALA A 289 -5.97 5.26 5.64
CA ALA A 289 -5.84 6.41 6.53
C ALA A 289 -5.71 5.90 7.97
N SER A 290 -5.04 6.67 8.84
CA SER A 290 -4.49 6.25 10.14
C SER A 290 -5.44 5.60 11.15
N ASP A 291 -6.74 5.56 10.88
CA ASP A 291 -7.80 4.99 11.72
C ASP A 291 -9.02 4.46 10.92
N GLN A 292 -8.91 4.35 9.59
CA GLN A 292 -10.08 4.12 8.73
C GLN A 292 -10.08 2.76 8.04
N LYS A 293 -11.29 2.35 7.63
CA LYS A 293 -11.49 1.26 6.67
C LYS A 293 -10.67 1.52 5.40
N PRO A 294 -10.19 0.45 4.73
CA PRO A 294 -9.45 0.61 3.48
C PRO A 294 -10.27 1.42 2.47
N CYS A 295 -9.63 2.43 1.90
CA CYS A 295 -10.18 3.23 0.80
C CYS A 295 -9.56 2.72 -0.51
N VAL A 296 -10.38 2.50 -1.53
CA VAL A 296 -9.89 2.09 -2.85
C VAL A 296 -10.09 3.24 -3.81
N VAL A 297 -9.00 3.63 -4.47
CA VAL A 297 -8.94 4.72 -5.43
C VAL A 297 -8.31 4.24 -6.73
N ALA A 298 -8.62 4.88 -7.86
CA ALA A 298 -8.04 4.52 -9.15
C ALA A 298 -7.48 5.73 -9.89
N LEU A 299 -6.45 5.47 -10.72
CA LEU A 299 -5.93 6.40 -11.70
C LEU A 299 -5.98 5.76 -13.09
N VAL A 300 -6.61 6.42 -14.06
CA VAL A 300 -6.82 5.94 -15.44
C VAL A 300 -6.49 7.03 -16.47
N ARG A 301 -6.09 6.65 -17.69
CA ARG A 301 -5.72 7.63 -18.75
C ARG A 301 -6.93 8.35 -19.32
N SER A 302 -8.09 7.71 -19.32
CA SER A 302 -9.34 8.25 -19.82
C SER A 302 -10.54 7.65 -19.08
N ASP A 303 -11.69 8.33 -19.12
CA ASP A 303 -12.94 7.85 -18.53
C ASP A 303 -13.40 6.50 -19.15
N GLU A 304 -13.00 6.23 -20.39
CA GLU A 304 -13.26 4.97 -21.10
C GLU A 304 -12.47 3.80 -20.50
N ASP A 305 -11.28 4.08 -19.98
CA ASP A 305 -10.45 3.10 -19.27
C ASP A 305 -11.00 2.80 -17.87
N LEU A 306 -12.10 3.43 -17.44
CA LEU A 306 -12.77 3.13 -16.17
C LEU A 306 -13.91 2.13 -16.40
N VAL A 307 -13.58 0.85 -16.56
CA VAL A 307 -14.60 -0.18 -16.80
C VAL A 307 -15.50 -0.43 -15.59
N SER A 308 -16.67 -1.05 -15.81
CA SER A 308 -17.69 -1.30 -14.79
C SER A 308 -17.17 -1.92 -13.47
N PRO A 309 -16.33 -2.97 -13.46
CA PRO A 309 -15.75 -3.49 -12.22
C PRO A 309 -14.96 -2.44 -11.43
N ILE A 310 -14.20 -1.57 -12.10
CA ILE A 310 -13.44 -0.50 -11.44
C ILE A 310 -14.37 0.58 -10.92
N ARG A 311 -15.34 1.04 -11.73
CA ARG A 311 -16.36 2.01 -11.28
C ARG A 311 -17.05 1.55 -10.00
N LYS A 312 -17.42 0.27 -9.91
CA LYS A 312 -18.04 -0.29 -8.70
C LYS A 312 -17.07 -0.34 -7.51
N LEU A 313 -15.79 -0.60 -7.77
CA LEU A 313 -14.76 -0.71 -6.74
C LEU A 313 -14.45 0.65 -6.10
N VAL A 314 -14.25 1.67 -6.92
CA VAL A 314 -13.79 3.00 -6.48
C VAL A 314 -14.91 3.99 -6.25
N ASP A 315 -16.10 3.73 -6.82
CA ASP A 315 -17.24 4.66 -6.86
C ASP A 315 -16.83 5.99 -7.52
N THR A 316 -16.83 7.10 -6.77
CA THR A 316 -16.41 8.42 -7.25
C THR A 316 -14.93 8.73 -7.02
N ARG A 317 -14.14 7.76 -6.55
CA ARG A 317 -12.75 7.99 -6.10
C ARG A 317 -11.71 7.66 -7.19
N TRP A 318 -11.74 8.42 -8.27
CA TRP A 318 -10.83 8.27 -9.40
C TRP A 318 -10.53 9.65 -10.02
N ASN A 319 -9.46 9.77 -10.81
CA ASN A 319 -9.16 11.00 -11.53
C ASN A 319 -10.10 11.16 -12.72
N ASP A 320 -11.06 12.08 -12.64
CA ASP A 320 -11.94 12.36 -13.78
C ASP A 320 -11.19 13.06 -14.93
N SER A 321 -11.87 13.29 -16.04
CA SER A 321 -11.30 14.02 -17.18
C SER A 321 -10.88 15.46 -16.85
N GLY A 322 -11.39 16.07 -15.78
CA GLY A 322 -10.93 17.35 -15.25
C GLY A 322 -9.60 17.23 -14.51
N ASP A 323 -9.43 16.17 -13.71
CA ASP A 323 -8.20 15.87 -12.97
C ASP A 323 -7.09 15.29 -13.87
N THR A 324 -7.47 14.50 -14.87
CA THR A 324 -6.54 13.89 -15.86
C THR A 324 -5.99 14.94 -16.80
N ASN A 325 -6.81 15.93 -17.16
CA ASN A 325 -6.43 17.07 -18.00
C ASN A 325 -6.11 18.33 -17.20
N GLY A 326 -5.87 18.26 -15.87
CA GLY A 326 -5.41 19.41 -15.09
C GLY A 326 -4.09 20.03 -15.59
N TYR A 327 -3.42 19.35 -16.53
CA TYR A 327 -2.29 19.84 -17.32
C TYR A 327 -2.64 20.81 -18.45
N ALA A 328 -3.89 20.85 -18.90
CA ALA A 328 -4.32 21.66 -20.03
C ALA A 328 -4.72 23.07 -19.58
N ILE A 329 -3.76 23.81 -19.00
CA ILE A 329 -3.77 25.25 -19.26
C ILE A 329 -3.46 25.33 -20.76
N ARG A 330 -4.50 25.52 -21.58
CA ARG A 330 -4.36 25.75 -23.01
C ARG A 330 -3.34 26.87 -23.19
N SER A 331 -2.18 26.54 -23.74
CA SER A 331 -1.24 27.50 -24.30
C SER A 331 -1.91 28.30 -25.40
#